data_AF-A0A0D8J463-F1
#
_entry.id   AF-A0A0D8J463-F1
#
_cell.length_a   1.000
_cell.length_b   1.000
_cell.length_c   1.000
_cell.angle_alpha   90.00
_cell.angle_beta   90.00
_cell.angle_gamma   90.00
#
_symmetry.space_group_name_H-M   'P 1'
#
loop_
_entity.id
_entity.type
_entity.pdbx_description
1 polymer ?
#
loop_
_entity_poly.entity_id
_entity_poly.type
_entity_poly.pdbx_seq_one_letter_code
_entity_poly.pdbx_strand_id
1 'polypeptide(L)'
;MEHEQIAAQVKKLTGKNNDAAYAALCTLEAESEASAAVCVFWDAFAAMLDDKRTYVRMRGMVLLACNAQWAGPEQVMEMLERYLAHITDEKAAAARWCVQRLPQFAAACPGCFPRARQALLCADLSRYSESMASLLERDIRAALKRLPEK
;
A
#
# COMPACT_ATOMS: atom_id res chain seq x y z
N MET A 1 19.48 7.82 -4.44
CA MET A 1 20.45 6.84 -3.88
C MET A 1 21.02 5.96 -5.00
N GLU A 2 22.18 5.32 -4.83
CA GLU A 2 22.67 4.34 -5.81
C GLU A 2 21.83 3.04 -5.79
N HIS A 3 21.70 2.37 -6.94
CA HIS A 3 20.86 1.17 -7.09
C HIS A 3 21.20 0.06 -6.09
N GLU A 4 22.50 -0.20 -5.85
CA GLU A 4 22.93 -1.23 -4.89
C GLU A 4 22.52 -0.90 -3.45
N GLN A 5 22.55 0.38 -3.08
CA GLN A 5 22.12 0.84 -1.77
C GLN A 5 20.60 0.69 -1.61
N ILE A 6 19.82 1.00 -2.65
CA ILE A 6 18.37 0.79 -2.68
C ILE A 6 18.06 -0.71 -2.52
N ALA A 7 18.72 -1.57 -3.29
CA ALA A 7 18.57 -3.02 -3.20
C ALA A 7 18.87 -3.56 -1.79
N ALA A 8 19.91 -3.02 -1.14
CA ALA A 8 20.25 -3.38 0.23
C ALA A 8 19.15 -2.96 1.24
N GLN A 9 18.49 -1.81 1.05
CA GLN A 9 17.35 -1.42 1.87
C GLN A 9 16.13 -2.31 1.61
N VAL A 10 15.84 -2.63 0.34
CA VAL A 10 14.71 -3.51 -0.04
C VAL A 10 14.84 -4.87 0.64
N LYS A 11 16.05 -5.46 0.69
CA LYS A 11 16.30 -6.73 1.39
C LYS A 11 15.97 -6.69 2.89
N LYS A 12 16.09 -5.52 3.55
CA LYS A 12 15.80 -5.38 4.98
C LYS A 12 14.30 -5.42 5.28
N LEU A 13 13.44 -5.11 4.31
CA LEU A 13 11.99 -4.98 4.51
C LEU A 13 11.32 -6.24 5.07
N THR A 14 11.87 -7.41 4.73
CA THR A 14 11.37 -8.72 5.17
C THR A 14 12.22 -9.35 6.29
N GLY A 15 13.22 -8.61 6.77
CA GLY A 15 14.14 -9.04 7.82
C GLY A 15 13.47 -9.20 9.18
N LYS A 16 14.13 -9.94 10.08
CA LYS A 16 13.65 -10.20 11.44
C LYS A 16 13.75 -8.99 12.37
N ASN A 17 14.69 -8.08 12.10
CA ASN A 17 14.85 -6.85 12.89
C ASN A 17 13.85 -5.79 12.39
N ASN A 18 12.80 -5.56 13.19
CA ASN A 18 11.74 -4.63 12.81
C ASN A 18 12.16 -3.17 12.77
N ASP A 19 13.09 -2.75 13.64
CA ASP A 19 13.58 -1.36 13.67
C ASP A 19 14.40 -1.08 12.40
N ALA A 20 15.28 -2.01 12.03
CA ALA A 20 16.05 -1.91 10.80
C ALA A 20 15.16 -1.93 9.55
N ALA A 21 14.10 -2.75 9.55
CA ALA A 21 13.16 -2.82 8.44
C ALA A 21 12.26 -1.58 8.35
N TYR A 22 11.90 -0.98 9.48
CA TYR A 22 11.15 0.29 9.53
C TYR A 22 12.02 1.46 9.06
N ALA A 23 13.28 1.53 9.52
CA ALA A 23 14.23 2.53 9.01
C ALA A 23 14.42 2.41 7.50
N ALA A 24 14.54 1.18 6.98
CA ALA A 24 14.60 0.93 5.55
C ALA A 24 13.33 1.38 4.81
N LEU A 25 12.15 1.14 5.38
CA LEU A 25 10.89 1.65 4.82
C LEU A 25 10.91 3.18 4.71
N CYS A 26 11.28 3.90 5.78
CA CYS A 26 11.36 5.37 5.77
C CYS A 26 12.31 5.88 4.68
N THR A 27 13.49 5.27 4.56
CA THR A 27 14.46 5.63 3.51
C THR A 27 13.90 5.40 2.11
N LEU A 28 13.25 4.26 1.89
CA LEU A 28 12.69 3.92 0.58
C LEU A 28 11.45 4.76 0.24
N GLU A 29 10.63 5.12 1.22
CA GLU A 29 9.50 6.04 1.02
C GLU A 29 10.01 7.41 0.54
N ALA A 30 11.02 7.98 1.22
CA ALA A 30 11.62 9.25 0.83
C ALA A 30 12.28 9.21 -0.57
N GLU A 31 12.99 8.13 -0.90
CA GLU A 31 13.55 7.98 -2.24
C GLU A 31 12.46 7.78 -3.31
N SER A 32 11.36 7.09 -2.99
CA SER A 32 10.20 6.92 -3.88
C SER A 32 9.44 8.23 -4.11
N GLU A 33 9.51 9.19 -3.19
CA GLU A 33 8.99 10.54 -3.41
C GLU A 33 9.90 11.36 -4.33
N ALA A 34 11.21 11.17 -4.22
CA ALA A 34 12.20 11.95 -4.95
C ALA A 34 12.49 11.43 -6.36
N SER A 35 12.38 10.12 -6.60
CA SER A 35 12.75 9.52 -7.89
C SER A 35 12.07 8.18 -8.17
N ALA A 36 12.09 7.77 -9.45
CA ALA A 36 11.63 6.45 -9.90
C ALA A 36 12.58 5.30 -9.54
N ALA A 37 13.72 5.55 -8.87
CA ALA A 37 14.77 4.56 -8.67
C ALA A 37 14.33 3.34 -7.83
N VAL A 38 13.30 3.50 -7.00
CA VAL A 38 12.74 2.41 -6.17
C VAL A 38 11.72 1.56 -6.94
N CYS A 39 11.10 2.12 -7.99
CA CYS A 39 10.02 1.48 -8.73
C CYS A 39 10.47 0.20 -9.45
N VAL A 40 11.76 0.06 -9.77
CA VAL A 40 12.34 -1.17 -10.35
C VAL A 40 12.17 -2.40 -9.45
N PHE A 41 11.89 -2.21 -8.16
CA PHE A 41 11.62 -3.28 -7.19
C PHE A 41 10.13 -3.58 -6.99
N TRP A 42 9.25 -3.10 -7.87
CA TRP A 42 7.79 -3.29 -7.80
C TRP A 42 7.37 -4.71 -7.46
N ASP A 43 7.91 -5.70 -8.18
CA ASP A 43 7.56 -7.11 -7.98
C ASP A 43 7.96 -7.63 -6.60
N ALA A 44 9.04 -7.11 -6.03
CA ALA A 44 9.44 -7.45 -4.66
C ALA A 44 8.41 -6.92 -3.65
N PHE A 45 7.87 -5.73 -3.86
CA PHE A 45 6.82 -5.16 -3.01
C PHE A 45 5.49 -5.88 -3.20
N ALA A 46 5.16 -6.28 -4.43
CA ALA A 46 4.00 -7.10 -4.74
C ALA A 46 4.06 -8.45 -4.03
N ALA A 47 5.22 -9.13 -4.03
CA ALA A 47 5.40 -10.40 -3.34
C ALA A 47 5.23 -10.28 -1.81
N MET A 48 5.48 -9.10 -1.23
CA MET A 48 5.29 -8.86 0.21
C MET A 48 3.81 -8.86 0.63
N LEU A 49 2.87 -8.65 -0.29
CA LEU A 49 1.43 -8.70 0.00
C LEU A 49 0.98 -10.10 0.44
N ASP A 50 1.65 -11.14 -0.03
CA ASP A 50 1.33 -12.54 0.25
C ASP A 50 2.05 -13.08 1.52
N ASP A 51 2.80 -12.23 2.24
CA ASP A 51 3.54 -12.66 3.44
C ASP A 51 2.60 -12.88 4.63
N LYS A 52 2.85 -13.96 5.38
CA LYS A 52 2.09 -14.29 6.61
C LYS A 52 2.26 -13.22 7.70
N ARG A 53 3.34 -12.46 7.66
CA ARG A 53 3.68 -11.43 8.65
C ARG A 53 3.03 -10.11 8.24
N THR A 54 2.06 -9.65 9.03
CA THR A 54 1.31 -8.41 8.80
C THR A 54 2.21 -7.20 8.51
N TYR A 55 3.32 -7.04 9.25
CA TYR A 55 4.23 -5.91 9.05
C TYR A 55 4.93 -5.93 7.68
N VAL A 56 5.15 -7.12 7.10
CA VAL A 56 5.72 -7.24 5.75
C VAL A 56 4.69 -6.80 4.73
N ARG A 57 3.44 -7.26 4.85
CA ARG A 57 2.34 -6.80 3.99
C ARG A 57 2.18 -5.28 4.04
N MET A 58 2.19 -4.71 5.24
CA MET A 58 2.11 -3.25 5.46
C MET A 58 3.20 -2.47 4.72
N ARG A 59 4.45 -2.92 4.80
CA ARG A 59 5.59 -2.31 4.09
C ARG A 59 5.42 -2.41 2.57
N GLY A 60 4.95 -3.56 2.07
CA GLY A 60 4.67 -3.78 0.65
C GLY A 60 3.61 -2.82 0.13
N MET A 61 2.48 -2.69 0.84
CA MET A 61 1.40 -1.76 0.49
C MET A 61 1.89 -0.31 0.42
N VAL A 62 2.66 0.15 1.41
CA VAL A 62 3.21 1.52 1.42
C VAL A 62 4.09 1.75 0.20
N LEU A 63 5.03 0.84 -0.10
CA LEU A 63 5.97 1.02 -1.20
C LEU A 63 5.31 0.89 -2.58
N LEU A 64 4.31 0.02 -2.74
CA LEU A 64 3.47 -0.01 -3.94
C LEU A 64 2.74 1.32 -4.12
N ALA A 65 2.14 1.88 -3.08
CA ALA A 65 1.44 3.16 -3.16
C ALA A 65 2.39 4.32 -3.51
N CYS A 66 3.57 4.38 -2.89
CA CYS A 66 4.55 5.43 -3.18
C CYS A 66 5.14 5.34 -4.59
N ASN A 67 5.33 4.11 -5.10
CA ASN A 67 5.91 3.89 -6.43
C ASN A 67 4.87 3.83 -7.56
N ALA A 68 3.57 3.76 -7.26
CA ALA A 68 2.52 3.74 -8.28
C ALA A 68 2.64 4.92 -9.26
N GLN A 69 3.02 6.11 -8.78
CA GLN A 69 3.22 7.30 -9.62
C GLN A 69 4.32 7.14 -10.68
N TRP A 70 5.27 6.23 -10.45
CA TRP A 70 6.36 5.92 -11.37
C TRP A 70 6.08 4.65 -12.19
N ALA A 71 5.14 3.82 -11.72
CA ALA A 71 4.65 2.66 -12.45
C ALA A 71 3.71 3.11 -13.59
N GLY A 72 3.68 2.33 -14.67
CA GLY A 72 2.72 2.58 -15.75
C GLY A 72 1.27 2.34 -15.29
N PRO A 73 0.27 3.03 -15.86
CA PRO A 73 -1.13 2.86 -15.49
C PRO A 73 -1.63 1.41 -15.67
N GLU A 74 -1.09 0.68 -16.65
CA GLU A 74 -1.37 -0.75 -16.86
C GLU A 74 -0.89 -1.59 -15.68
N GLN A 75 0.34 -1.40 -15.23
CA GLN A 75 0.92 -2.12 -14.08
C GLN A 75 0.16 -1.85 -12.77
N VAL A 76 -0.30 -0.61 -12.57
CA VAL A 76 -1.14 -0.24 -11.42
C VAL A 76 -2.50 -0.91 -11.51
N MET A 77 -3.13 -0.92 -12.69
CA MET A 77 -4.42 -1.57 -12.93
C MET A 77 -4.33 -3.08 -12.68
N GLU A 78 -3.29 -3.74 -13.16
CA GLU A 78 -3.05 -5.19 -12.93
C GLU A 78 -2.88 -5.53 -11.45
N MET A 79 -2.25 -4.63 -10.68
CA MET A 79 -2.03 -4.82 -9.24
C MET A 79 -3.25 -4.48 -8.38
N LEU A 80 -4.27 -3.80 -8.95
CA LEU A 80 -5.38 -3.21 -8.19
C LEU A 80 -6.10 -4.24 -7.32
N GLU A 81 -6.51 -5.39 -7.86
CA GLU A 81 -7.27 -6.38 -7.10
C GLU A 81 -6.45 -6.99 -5.95
N ARG A 82 -5.14 -7.22 -6.17
CA ARG A 82 -4.23 -7.71 -5.11
C ARG A 82 -4.08 -6.67 -4.00
N TYR A 83 -3.96 -5.40 -4.36
CA TYR A 83 -3.89 -4.31 -3.39
C TYR A 83 -5.21 -4.19 -2.61
N LEU A 84 -6.36 -4.25 -3.29
CA LEU A 84 -7.69 -4.14 -2.69
C LEU A 84 -8.03 -5.30 -1.75
N ALA A 85 -7.45 -6.48 -1.93
CA ALA A 85 -7.63 -7.61 -1.01
C ALA A 85 -7.22 -7.29 0.44
N HIS A 86 -6.40 -6.26 0.65
CA HIS A 86 -5.96 -5.85 1.99
C HIS A 86 -6.83 -4.79 2.67
N ILE A 87 -7.87 -4.23 2.02
CA ILE A 87 -8.76 -3.26 2.67
C ILE A 87 -9.54 -3.87 3.85
N THR A 88 -9.65 -5.20 3.90
CA THR A 88 -10.25 -6.00 4.98
C THR A 88 -9.28 -7.03 5.56
N ASP A 89 -7.97 -6.72 5.54
CA ASP A 89 -6.91 -7.58 6.09
C ASP A 89 -7.26 -8.09 7.50
N GLU A 90 -6.90 -9.33 7.82
CA GLU A 90 -7.13 -9.95 9.14
C GLU A 90 -6.69 -9.07 10.32
N LYS A 91 -5.65 -8.24 10.13
CA LYS A 91 -5.23 -7.26 11.13
C LYS A 91 -5.76 -5.88 10.75
N ALA A 92 -6.58 -5.31 11.64
CA ALA A 92 -7.14 -3.96 11.47
C ALA A 92 -6.06 -2.90 11.15
N ALA A 93 -4.86 -3.00 11.74
CA ALA A 93 -3.76 -2.08 11.45
C ALA A 93 -3.33 -2.11 9.98
N ALA A 94 -3.23 -3.30 9.37
CA ALA A 94 -2.90 -3.45 7.95
C ALA A 94 -4.04 -2.95 7.05
N ALA A 95 -5.29 -3.28 7.38
CA ALA A 95 -6.45 -2.77 6.66
C ALA A 95 -6.48 -1.24 6.63
N ARG A 96 -6.24 -0.61 7.78
CA ARG A 96 -6.18 0.86 7.89
C ARG A 96 -5.09 1.45 7.01
N TRP A 97 -3.90 0.86 7.01
CA TRP A 97 -2.80 1.33 6.16
C TRP A 97 -3.13 1.20 4.67
N CYS A 98 -3.73 0.07 4.27
CA CYS A 98 -4.20 -0.14 2.91
C CYS A 98 -5.17 0.97 2.48
N VAL A 99 -6.21 1.20 3.28
CA VAL A 99 -7.26 2.20 3.01
C VAL A 99 -6.68 3.61 2.92
N GLN A 100 -5.80 3.99 3.85
CA GLN A 100 -5.20 5.33 3.89
C GLN A 100 -4.31 5.62 2.67
N ARG A 101 -3.63 4.59 2.15
CA ARG A 101 -2.70 4.70 1.01
C ARG A 101 -3.35 4.41 -0.34
N LEU A 102 -4.52 3.78 -0.37
CA LEU A 102 -5.26 3.47 -1.61
C LEU A 102 -5.44 4.68 -2.55
N PRO A 103 -5.77 5.91 -2.07
CA PRO A 103 -5.85 7.06 -2.95
C PRO A 103 -4.53 7.41 -3.64
N GLN A 104 -3.40 7.24 -2.94
CA GLN A 104 -2.07 7.47 -3.52
C GLN A 104 -1.75 6.42 -4.58
N PHE A 105 -2.02 5.15 -4.30
CA PHE A 105 -1.87 4.06 -5.25
C PHE A 105 -2.72 4.28 -6.52
N ALA A 106 -4.01 4.59 -6.35
CA ALA A 106 -4.93 4.74 -7.48
C ALA A 106 -4.70 6.02 -8.30
N ALA A 107 -4.07 7.06 -7.74
CA ALA A 107 -3.86 8.33 -8.44
C ALA A 107 -3.05 8.20 -9.73
N ALA A 108 -2.17 7.20 -9.82
CA ALA A 108 -1.38 6.91 -10.99
C ALA A 108 -2.18 6.33 -12.17
N CYS A 109 -3.38 5.79 -11.90
CA CYS A 109 -4.25 5.22 -12.90
C CYS A 109 -5.71 5.60 -12.59
N PRO A 110 -6.21 6.75 -13.10
CA PRO A 110 -7.57 7.22 -12.82
C PRO A 110 -8.67 6.20 -13.14
N GLY A 111 -8.43 5.27 -14.07
CA GLY A 111 -9.32 4.14 -14.35
C GLY A 111 -9.55 3.21 -13.15
N CYS A 112 -8.68 3.23 -12.14
CA CYS A 112 -8.84 2.48 -10.90
C CYS A 112 -9.88 3.11 -9.96
N PHE A 113 -10.21 4.40 -10.09
CA PHE A 113 -11.05 5.10 -9.12
C PHE A 113 -12.43 4.45 -8.92
N PRO A 114 -13.20 4.11 -9.96
CA PRO A 114 -14.52 3.49 -9.77
C PRO A 114 -14.43 2.19 -8.97
N ARG A 115 -13.47 1.33 -9.32
CA ARG A 115 -13.27 0.03 -8.66
C ARG A 115 -12.75 0.17 -7.23
N ALA A 116 -11.81 1.08 -6.98
CA ALA A 116 -11.29 1.40 -5.65
C ALA A 116 -12.38 1.95 -4.73
N ARG A 117 -13.22 2.89 -5.22
CA ARG A 117 -14.37 3.41 -4.47
C ARG A 117 -15.37 2.32 -4.13
N GLN A 118 -15.74 1.50 -5.11
CA GLN A 118 -16.65 0.37 -4.89
C GLN A 118 -16.11 -0.58 -3.80
N ALA A 119 -14.82 -0.90 -3.83
CA ALA A 119 -14.19 -1.75 -2.83
C ALA A 119 -14.35 -1.18 -1.42
N LEU A 120 -14.07 0.11 -1.24
CA LEU A 120 -14.18 0.80 0.05
C LEU A 120 -15.63 0.86 0.56
N LEU A 121 -16.59 1.12 -0.32
CA LEU A 121 -18.02 1.20 0.03
C LEU A 121 -18.60 -0.17 0.42
N CYS A 122 -18.04 -1.26 -0.13
CA CYS A 122 -18.48 -2.62 0.14
C CYS A 122 -17.59 -3.36 1.17
N ALA A 123 -16.65 -2.69 1.81
CA ALA A 123 -15.74 -3.32 2.77
C ALA A 123 -16.50 -3.85 4.00
N ASP A 124 -16.42 -5.16 4.24
CA ASP A 124 -16.98 -5.79 5.44
C ASP A 124 -16.05 -5.60 6.64
N LEU A 125 -16.50 -4.82 7.61
CA LEU A 125 -15.76 -4.50 8.84
C LEU A 125 -16.21 -5.32 10.04
N SER A 126 -17.19 -6.21 9.90
CA SER A 126 -17.85 -6.95 10.99
C SER A 126 -16.89 -7.79 11.84
N ARG A 127 -15.73 -8.16 11.29
CA ARG A 127 -14.67 -8.90 12.00
C ARG A 127 -13.90 -8.08 13.03
N TYR A 128 -13.95 -6.76 12.94
CA TYR A 128 -13.17 -5.89 13.84
C TYR A 128 -13.99 -5.52 15.07
N SER A 129 -13.31 -5.19 16.17
CA SER A 129 -13.98 -4.56 17.31
C SER A 129 -14.62 -3.25 16.89
N GLU A 130 -15.68 -2.84 17.57
CA GLU A 130 -16.38 -1.58 17.30
C GLU A 130 -15.42 -0.37 17.24
N SER A 131 -14.46 -0.32 18.17
CA SER A 131 -13.43 0.72 18.19
C SER A 131 -12.55 0.75 16.94
N MET A 132 -12.18 -0.41 16.40
CA MET A 132 -11.34 -0.50 15.20
C MET A 132 -12.16 -0.29 13.93
N ALA A 133 -13.40 -0.80 13.88
CA ALA A 133 -14.32 -0.56 12.78
C ALA A 133 -14.60 0.94 12.62
N SER A 134 -14.85 1.67 13.71
CA SER A 134 -15.06 3.12 13.69
C SER A 134 -13.86 3.89 13.13
N LEU A 135 -12.63 3.47 13.47
CA LEU A 135 -11.41 4.05 12.91
C LEU A 135 -11.28 3.77 11.40
N LEU A 136 -11.59 2.55 10.97
CA LEU A 136 -11.60 2.16 9.55
C LEU A 136 -12.64 2.92 8.75
N GLU A 137 -13.86 3.09 9.25
CA GLU A 137 -14.90 3.91 8.60
C GLU A 137 -14.47 5.36 8.42
N ARG A 138 -13.75 5.93 9.40
CA ARG A 138 -13.17 7.27 9.27
C ARG A 138 -12.10 7.30 8.18
N ASP A 139 -11.22 6.31 8.15
CA ASP A 139 -10.18 6.19 7.13
C ASP A 139 -10.80 5.99 5.72
N ILE A 140 -11.85 5.17 5.59
CA ILE A 140 -12.62 4.96 4.35
C ILE A 140 -13.23 6.27 3.86
N ARG A 141 -13.92 7.01 4.75
CA ARG A 141 -14.51 8.31 4.39
C ARG A 141 -13.45 9.32 3.95
N ALA A 142 -12.27 9.31 4.58
CA ALA A 142 -11.16 10.17 4.18
C ALA A 142 -10.57 9.75 2.82
N ALA A 143 -10.43 8.44 2.56
CA ALA A 143 -9.96 7.91 1.28
C ALA A 143 -10.92 8.23 0.14
N LEU A 144 -12.23 8.04 0.35
CA LEU A 144 -13.28 8.35 -0.64
C LEU A 144 -13.29 9.84 -1.05
N LYS A 145 -12.92 10.77 -0.16
CA LYS A 145 -12.79 12.20 -0.53
C LYS A 145 -11.63 12.47 -1.49
N ARG A 146 -10.64 11.58 -1.53
CA ARG A 146 -9.44 11.67 -2.39
C ARG A 146 -9.54 10.80 -3.64
N LEU A 147 -10.64 10.08 -3.82
CA LEU A 147 -10.93 9.25 -4.99
C LEU A 147 -12.10 9.89 -5.77
N PRO A 148 -11.86 10.60 -6.87
CA PRO A 148 -12.91 11.25 -7.67
C PRO A 148 -14.03 10.29 -8.11
N GLU A 149 -15.25 10.81 -8.23
CA GLU A 149 -16.41 10.04 -8.74
C GLU A 149 -16.45 9.96 -10.27
N LYS A 150 -15.82 10.92 -10.96
CA LYS A 150 -15.68 11.03 -12.41
C LYS A 150 -14.39 11.78 -12.74
#